data_AF-A0A3D4A5Z0-F1
#
_entry.id   AF-A0A3D4A5Z0-F1
#
_cell.length_a   1.000
_cell.length_b   1.000
_cell.length_c   1.000
_cell.angle_alpha   90.00
_cell.angle_beta   90.00
_cell.angle_gamma   90.00
#
_symmetry.space_group_name_H-M   'P 1'
#
loop_
_entity.id
_entity.type
_entity.pdbx_description
1 polymer ?
#
loop_
_entity_poly.entity_id
_entity_poly.type
_entity_poly.pdbx_seq_one_letter_code
_entity_poly.pdbx_strand_id
1 'polypeptide(L)'
;MLPHLSPHRLQLILLLLTSIPALQAHSQNPDTPSEAIDDQPLVTTGDLLRGFSNEELTRVQQLIPQRPEPPLAEAVPRIATIRGTVYLDANENGKQDTNEKGVPNITVSDCQRLKLSGTNGEFSFTLKFDDKPHHRFITLTR
;
A
#
# COMPACT_ATOMS: atom_id res chain seq x y z
N MET A 1 -33.02 86.70 -5.22
CA MET A 1 -32.96 85.61 -4.22
C MET A 1 -33.99 84.57 -4.60
N LEU A 2 -33.55 83.46 -5.20
CA LEU A 2 -34.26 82.18 -5.32
C LEU A 2 -33.20 81.12 -5.69
N PRO A 3 -33.35 79.86 -5.22
CA PRO A 3 -32.25 79.04 -4.76
C PRO A 3 -31.65 78.12 -5.83
N HIS A 4 -30.36 77.86 -5.65
CA HIS A 4 -29.55 76.89 -6.38
C HIS A 4 -29.97 75.46 -5.98
N LEU A 5 -30.72 74.79 -6.85
CA LEU A 5 -31.02 73.35 -6.77
C LEU A 5 -30.14 72.61 -7.77
N SER A 6 -29.25 71.78 -7.23
CA SER A 6 -28.38 70.85 -7.96
C SER A 6 -29.22 69.84 -8.76
N PRO A 7 -28.99 69.66 -10.08
CA PRO A 7 -29.41 68.44 -10.75
C PRO A 7 -28.33 67.37 -10.58
N HIS A 8 -28.67 66.29 -9.87
CA HIS A 8 -27.91 65.06 -9.81
C HIS A 8 -27.52 64.59 -11.22
N ARG A 9 -26.22 64.66 -11.56
CA ARG A 9 -25.70 64.03 -12.77
C ARG A 9 -25.70 62.51 -12.59
N LEU A 10 -26.69 61.84 -13.17
CA LEU A 10 -26.58 60.41 -13.47
C LEU A 10 -25.40 60.22 -14.44
N GLN A 11 -24.28 59.69 -13.96
CA GLN A 11 -23.22 59.18 -14.84
C GLN A 11 -23.65 57.82 -15.37
N LEU A 12 -24.14 57.80 -16.62
CA LEU A 12 -24.30 56.58 -17.39
C LEU A 12 -22.90 56.10 -17.79
N ILE A 13 -22.37 55.10 -17.09
CA ILE A 13 -21.09 54.47 -17.44
C ILE A 13 -21.37 53.57 -18.65
N LEU A 14 -21.05 54.06 -19.85
CA LEU A 14 -21.04 53.26 -21.07
C LEU A 14 -19.78 52.39 -21.07
N LEU A 15 -19.90 51.14 -20.62
CA LEU A 15 -18.87 50.13 -20.81
C LEU A 15 -18.78 49.80 -22.31
N LEU A 16 -17.80 50.39 -23.01
CA LEU A 16 -17.38 49.89 -24.31
C LEU A 16 -16.71 48.53 -24.09
N LEU A 17 -17.43 47.45 -24.41
CA LEU A 17 -16.81 46.14 -24.60
C LEU A 17 -15.85 46.25 -25.78
N THR A 18 -14.55 46.39 -25.48
CA THR A 18 -13.52 46.10 -26.47
C THR A 18 -13.60 44.59 -26.73
N SER A 19 -14.09 44.21 -27.91
CA SER A 19 -13.97 42.85 -28.40
C SER A 19 -12.49 42.50 -28.41
N ILE A 20 -12.06 41.63 -27.50
CA ILE A 20 -10.76 40.98 -27.60
C ILE A 20 -10.87 40.17 -28.90
N PRO A 21 -10.07 40.43 -29.95
CA PRO A 21 -10.01 39.49 -31.05
C PRO A 21 -9.60 38.17 -30.41
N ALA A 22 -10.43 37.14 -30.55
CA ALA A 22 -10.07 35.81 -30.11
C ALA A 22 -8.73 35.52 -30.77
N LEU A 23 -7.64 35.55 -29.98
CA LEU A 23 -6.40 34.96 -30.41
C LEU A 23 -6.80 33.49 -30.55
N GLN A 24 -7.06 33.08 -31.79
CA GLN A 24 -7.20 31.69 -32.11
C GLN A 24 -5.88 31.09 -31.66
N ALA A 25 -5.89 30.48 -30.47
CA ALA A 25 -4.98 29.42 -30.15
C ALA A 25 -5.25 28.40 -31.24
N HIS A 26 -4.55 28.56 -32.36
CA HIS A 26 -4.41 27.52 -33.34
C HIS A 26 -3.86 26.39 -32.49
N SER A 27 -4.69 25.39 -32.20
CA SER A 27 -4.16 24.07 -31.97
C SER A 27 -3.21 23.88 -33.14
N GLN A 28 -1.90 23.88 -32.89
CA GLN A 28 -0.95 23.43 -33.88
C GLN A 28 -1.12 21.91 -33.96
N ASN A 29 -2.28 21.46 -34.41
CA ASN A 29 -2.39 20.18 -35.07
C ASN A 29 -1.77 20.45 -36.44
N PRO A 30 -0.65 19.80 -36.80
CA PRO A 30 -0.12 19.95 -38.15
C PRO A 30 -1.22 19.58 -39.15
N ASP A 31 -1.41 20.39 -40.20
CA ASP A 31 -2.44 20.19 -41.24
C ASP A 31 -2.31 18.85 -41.99
N THR A 32 -1.20 18.14 -41.75
CA THR A 32 -0.97 16.74 -42.14
C THR A 32 -0.52 15.96 -40.91
N PRO A 33 -1.16 14.83 -40.56
CA PRO A 33 -0.59 13.90 -39.59
C PRO A 33 0.84 13.57 -40.02
N SER A 34 1.84 13.78 -39.15
CA SER A 34 3.23 13.53 -39.51
C SER A 34 3.50 12.04 -39.79
N GLU A 35 2.56 11.15 -39.46
CA GLU A 35 2.57 9.73 -39.78
C GLU A 35 1.13 9.22 -39.91
N ALA A 36 0.90 8.29 -40.84
CA ALA A 36 -0.36 7.56 -40.93
C ALA A 36 -0.49 6.65 -39.70
N ILE A 37 -1.59 6.78 -38.96
CA ILE A 37 -1.89 5.90 -37.83
C ILE A 37 -2.29 4.54 -38.42
N ASP A 38 -1.44 3.53 -38.23
CA ASP A 38 -1.70 2.15 -38.68
C ASP A 38 -2.66 1.45 -37.71
N ASP A 39 -3.80 0.98 -38.22
CA ASP A 39 -4.91 0.35 -37.47
C ASP A 39 -4.58 -1.08 -36.96
N GLN A 40 -3.31 -1.34 -36.63
CA GLN A 40 -2.91 -2.62 -36.04
C GLN A 40 -3.33 -2.68 -34.57
N PRO A 41 -3.71 -3.88 -34.07
CA PRO A 41 -4.04 -4.07 -32.67
C PRO A 41 -2.87 -3.64 -31.77
N LEU A 42 -3.18 -2.86 -30.72
CA LEU A 42 -2.17 -2.32 -29.81
C LEU A 42 -1.82 -3.34 -28.72
N VAL A 43 -0.80 -4.17 -28.97
CA VAL A 43 -0.49 -5.33 -28.10
C VAL A 43 0.76 -5.12 -27.25
N THR A 44 1.62 -4.17 -27.63
CA THR A 44 2.87 -3.86 -26.94
C THR A 44 2.81 -2.49 -26.26
N THR A 45 3.69 -2.27 -25.28
CA THR A 45 3.87 -0.95 -24.65
C THR A 45 4.19 0.14 -25.67
N GLY A 46 4.93 -0.18 -26.73
CA GLY A 46 5.21 0.75 -27.83
C GLY A 46 3.97 1.08 -28.66
N ASP A 47 3.06 0.12 -28.85
CA ASP A 47 1.80 0.34 -29.56
C ASP A 47 0.84 1.24 -28.76
N LEU A 48 0.76 1.04 -27.44
CA LEU A 48 -0.07 1.86 -26.54
C LEU A 48 0.43 3.31 -26.40
N LEU A 49 1.67 3.57 -26.82
CA LEU A 49 2.30 4.88 -26.84
C LEU A 49 2.31 5.52 -28.24
N ARG A 50 1.72 4.88 -29.27
CA ARG A 50 1.55 5.50 -30.59
C ARG A 50 0.70 6.76 -30.44
N GLY A 51 1.33 7.92 -30.64
CA GLY A 51 0.74 9.24 -30.39
C GLY A 51 1.56 10.13 -29.45
N PHE A 52 2.58 9.58 -28.80
CA PHE A 52 3.57 10.35 -28.04
C PHE A 52 4.97 10.07 -28.60
N SER A 53 5.65 11.13 -29.04
CA SER A 53 7.08 11.09 -29.32
C SER A 53 7.88 10.89 -28.03
N ASN A 54 9.09 10.35 -28.15
CA ASN A 54 10.03 10.24 -27.02
C ASN A 54 10.29 11.59 -26.32
N GLU A 55 10.18 12.69 -27.07
CA GLU A 55 10.34 14.05 -26.59
C GLU A 55 9.14 14.53 -25.78
N GLU A 56 7.92 14.19 -26.20
CA GLU A 56 6.69 14.43 -25.43
C GLU A 56 6.67 13.61 -24.15
N LEU A 57 7.08 12.34 -24.21
CA LEU A 57 7.20 11.49 -23.02
C LEU A 57 8.21 12.07 -22.03
N THR A 58 9.37 12.52 -22.51
CA THR A 58 10.38 13.15 -21.66
C THR A 58 9.87 14.43 -21.01
N ARG A 59 9.14 15.28 -21.75
CA ARG A 59 8.51 16.49 -21.20
C ARG A 59 7.46 16.16 -20.15
N VAL A 60 6.57 15.21 -20.43
CA VAL A 60 5.51 14.79 -19.51
C VAL A 60 6.12 14.19 -18.24
N GLN A 61 7.16 13.36 -18.35
CA GLN A 61 7.88 12.78 -17.21
C GLN A 61 8.51 13.86 -16.31
N GLN A 62 8.97 14.98 -16.87
CA GLN A 62 9.49 16.12 -16.10
C GLN A 62 8.38 16.96 -15.45
N LEU A 63 7.20 17.01 -16.06
CA LEU A 63 6.03 17.73 -15.53
C LEU A 63 5.31 16.94 -14.43
N ILE A 64 5.48 15.62 -14.38
CA ILE A 64 4.96 14.79 -13.29
C ILE A 64 5.90 14.99 -12.08
N PRO A 65 5.44 15.68 -11.01
CA PRO A 65 6.24 15.79 -9.81
C PRO A 65 6.49 14.38 -9.26
N GLN A 66 7.75 13.99 -9.18
CA GLN A 66 8.15 12.75 -8.53
C GLN A 66 7.79 12.89 -7.06
N ARG A 67 6.66 12.29 -6.66
CA ARG A 67 6.29 12.19 -5.25
C ARG A 67 7.30 11.25 -4.61
N PRO A 68 8.12 11.70 -3.65
CA PRO A 68 8.98 10.78 -2.91
C PRO A 68 8.09 9.70 -2.31
N GLU A 69 8.42 8.44 -2.57
CA GLU A 69 7.74 7.36 -1.90
C GLU A 69 8.01 7.52 -0.40
N PRO A 70 6.96 7.62 0.44
CA PRO A 70 7.17 7.63 1.87
C PRO A 70 7.89 6.33 2.24
N PRO A 71 8.89 6.38 3.15
CA PRO A 71 9.56 5.17 3.57
C PRO A 71 8.51 4.21 4.12
N LEU A 72 8.57 2.95 3.70
CA LEU A 72 7.76 1.91 4.29
C LEU A 72 8.07 1.86 5.79
N ALA A 73 7.02 1.74 6.61
CA ALA A 73 7.21 1.51 8.03
C ALA A 73 8.03 0.22 8.24
N GLU A 74 8.91 0.22 9.24
CA GLU A 74 9.60 -1.00 9.62
C GLU A 74 8.59 -2.06 10.06
N ALA A 75 8.76 -3.27 9.56
CA ALA A 75 7.93 -4.39 9.96
C ALA A 75 8.02 -4.61 11.47
N VAL A 76 6.87 -4.59 12.16
CA VAL A 76 6.83 -4.79 13.62
C VAL A 76 6.62 -6.28 13.90
N PRO A 77 7.65 -7.02 14.33
CA PRO A 77 7.53 -8.44 14.48
C PRO A 77 6.56 -8.79 15.62
N ARG A 78 5.65 -9.74 15.36
CA ARG A 78 4.76 -10.27 16.39
C ARG A 78 5.48 -11.34 17.18
N ILE A 79 5.43 -11.26 18.51
CA ILE A 79 6.01 -12.25 19.41
C ILE A 79 4.88 -13.08 20.04
N ALA A 80 5.00 -14.40 20.00
CA ALA A 80 4.12 -15.31 20.73
C ALA A 80 4.91 -16.23 21.63
N THR A 81 4.35 -16.55 22.80
CA THR A 81 4.92 -17.55 23.71
C THR A 81 3.98 -18.73 23.82
N ILE A 82 4.51 -19.92 23.53
CA ILE A 82 3.81 -21.19 23.72
C ILE A 82 4.45 -21.88 24.92
N ARG A 83 3.63 -22.30 25.88
CA ARG A 83 4.05 -23.03 27.07
C ARG A 83 3.10 -24.19 27.35
N GLY A 84 3.60 -25.23 27.99
CA GLY A 84 2.80 -26.38 28.37
C GLY A 84 3.56 -27.36 29.23
N THR A 85 2.91 -28.47 29.54
CA THR A 85 3.46 -29.57 30.32
C THR A 85 3.28 -30.86 29.53
N VAL A 86 4.32 -31.68 29.45
CA VAL A 86 4.25 -33.04 28.95
C VAL A 86 3.83 -33.95 30.09
N TYR A 87 2.77 -34.72 29.92
CA TYR A 87 2.25 -35.67 30.91
C TYR A 87 1.81 -36.96 30.21
N LEU A 88 1.72 -38.04 30.98
CA LEU A 88 1.12 -39.29 30.52
C LEU A 88 -0.37 -39.26 30.87
N ASP A 89 -1.21 -39.17 29.86
CA ASP A 89 -2.66 -39.27 29.98
C ASP A 89 -3.03 -40.75 30.16
N ALA A 90 -3.15 -41.17 31.41
CA ALA A 90 -3.33 -42.58 31.78
C ALA A 90 -4.80 -43.03 31.65
N ASN A 91 -5.74 -42.09 31.62
CA ASN A 91 -7.16 -42.38 31.50
C ASN A 91 -7.76 -41.92 30.15
N GLU A 92 -6.92 -41.45 29.23
CA GLU A 92 -7.23 -41.09 27.85
C GLU A 92 -8.29 -39.97 27.72
N ASN A 93 -8.31 -39.04 28.66
CA ASN A 93 -9.33 -37.97 28.70
C ASN A 93 -8.89 -36.67 28.01
N GLY A 94 -7.64 -36.60 27.53
CA GLY A 94 -7.07 -35.46 26.81
C GLY A 94 -6.72 -34.26 27.69
N LYS A 95 -6.67 -34.43 29.02
CA LYS A 95 -6.34 -33.38 29.99
C LYS A 95 -5.38 -33.91 31.03
N GLN A 96 -4.55 -33.03 31.58
CA GLN A 96 -3.70 -33.39 32.70
C GLN A 96 -4.53 -33.43 33.98
N ASP A 97 -4.68 -34.62 34.56
CA ASP A 97 -5.29 -34.79 35.86
C ASP A 97 -4.30 -34.55 37.02
N THR A 98 -4.82 -34.35 38.22
CA THR A 98 -3.99 -34.03 39.42
C THR A 98 -3.00 -35.15 39.76
N ASN A 99 -3.33 -36.39 39.42
CA ASN A 99 -2.47 -37.57 39.61
C ASN A 99 -1.48 -37.80 38.45
N GLU A 100 -1.56 -37.03 37.37
CA GLU A 100 -0.70 -37.17 36.19
C GLU A 100 0.47 -36.19 36.25
N LYS A 101 1.53 -36.62 36.92
CA LYS A 101 2.76 -35.84 37.01
C LYS A 101 3.38 -35.64 35.63
N GLY A 102 3.99 -34.48 35.43
CA GLY A 102 4.69 -34.21 34.20
C GLY A 102 5.92 -35.09 34.01
N VAL A 103 6.25 -35.36 32.75
CA VAL A 103 7.30 -36.30 32.34
C VAL A 103 8.52 -35.51 31.86
N PRO A 104 9.67 -35.62 32.54
CA PRO A 104 10.88 -34.91 32.14
C PRO A 104 11.57 -35.56 30.95
N ASN A 105 12.48 -34.82 30.31
CA ASN A 105 13.36 -35.28 29.24
C ASN A 105 12.66 -35.78 27.97
N ILE A 106 11.39 -35.42 27.78
CA ILE A 106 10.70 -35.61 26.50
C ILE A 106 11.09 -34.49 25.54
N THR A 107 11.43 -34.85 24.30
CA THR A 107 11.77 -33.89 23.26
C THR A 107 10.51 -33.23 22.70
N VAL A 108 10.47 -31.91 22.78
CA VAL A 108 9.44 -31.04 22.22
C VAL A 108 10.06 -30.20 21.11
N SER A 109 9.39 -30.08 19.98
CA SER A 109 9.86 -29.36 18.80
C SER A 109 8.86 -28.31 18.36
N ASP A 110 9.34 -27.11 18.00
CA ASP A 110 8.56 -26.09 17.27
C ASP A 110 8.80 -26.15 15.74
N CYS A 111 9.30 -27.31 15.27
CA CYS A 111 9.81 -27.59 13.94
C CYS A 111 11.12 -26.86 13.56
N GLN A 112 11.62 -25.93 14.36
CA GLN A 112 12.92 -25.27 14.14
C GLN A 112 13.95 -25.56 15.22
N ARG A 113 13.46 -25.77 16.44
CA ARG A 113 14.23 -25.93 17.67
C ARG A 113 13.71 -27.13 18.41
N LEU A 114 14.64 -27.83 19.04
CA LEU A 114 14.35 -28.90 19.97
C LEU A 114 14.57 -28.40 21.39
N LYS A 115 13.67 -28.77 22.30
CA LYS A 115 13.82 -28.60 23.75
C LYS A 115 13.44 -29.89 24.45
N LEU A 116 14.19 -30.21 25.50
CA LEU A 116 13.75 -31.21 26.46
C LEU A 116 12.80 -30.53 27.47
N SER A 117 11.75 -31.25 27.84
CA SER A 117 10.89 -30.89 28.96
C SER A 117 11.67 -30.93 30.28
N GLY A 118 11.34 -29.99 31.17
CA GLY A 118 11.96 -29.86 32.48
C GLY A 118 11.50 -30.92 33.48
N THR A 119 11.92 -30.78 34.74
CA THR A 119 11.72 -31.80 35.78
C THR A 119 10.25 -32.12 36.06
N ASN A 120 9.35 -31.17 35.81
CA ASN A 120 7.90 -31.33 35.95
C ASN A 120 7.21 -31.42 34.59
N GLY A 121 7.93 -31.79 33.52
CA GLY A 121 7.40 -31.90 32.16
C GLY A 121 7.21 -30.56 31.45
N GLU A 122 7.58 -29.44 32.05
CA GLU A 122 7.32 -28.11 31.50
C GLU A 122 8.18 -27.80 30.26
N PHE A 123 7.60 -27.08 29.31
CA PHE A 123 8.32 -26.53 28.16
C PHE A 123 7.82 -25.13 27.80
N SER A 124 8.65 -24.37 27.09
CA SER A 124 8.29 -23.05 26.58
C SER A 124 9.08 -22.67 25.34
N PHE A 125 8.41 -22.11 24.33
CA PHE A 125 8.97 -21.53 23.12
C PHE A 125 8.52 -20.08 22.97
N THR A 126 9.46 -19.23 22.55
CA THR A 126 9.16 -17.86 22.13
C THR A 126 9.36 -17.77 20.63
N LEU A 127 8.29 -17.50 19.91
CA LEU A 127 8.23 -17.41 18.46
C LEU A 127 8.21 -15.95 18.03
N LYS A 128 8.95 -15.62 16.98
CA LYS A 128 8.95 -14.32 16.32
C LYS A 128 8.39 -14.51 14.92
N PHE A 129 7.30 -13.80 14.62
CA PHE A 129 6.68 -13.75 13.32
C PHE A 129 7.03 -12.44 12.64
N ASP A 130 7.60 -12.51 11.46
CA ASP A 130 7.63 -11.42 10.50
C ASP A 130 6.19 -11.13 9.98
N ASP A 131 6.00 -10.01 9.29
CA ASP A 131 4.66 -9.48 8.92
C ASP A 131 3.86 -10.36 7.94
N LYS A 132 4.34 -11.56 7.61
CA LYS A 132 3.62 -12.51 6.75
C LYS A 132 2.71 -13.41 7.61
N PRO A 133 1.68 -14.04 7.02
CA PRO A 133 0.95 -15.10 7.71
C PRO A 133 1.88 -16.31 7.92
N HIS A 134 1.95 -16.82 9.15
CA HIS A 134 2.79 -17.96 9.52
C HIS A 134 1.96 -18.98 10.29
N HIS A 135 2.10 -20.25 9.93
CA HIS A 135 1.64 -21.38 10.73
C HIS A 135 2.84 -22.03 11.42
N ARG A 136 2.67 -22.41 12.69
CA ARG A 136 3.68 -23.13 13.48
C ARG A 136 3.02 -24.27 14.21
N PHE A 137 3.66 -25.44 14.18
CA PHE A 137 3.21 -26.64 14.85
C PHE A 137 4.19 -26.97 15.97
N ILE A 138 3.64 -27.45 17.09
CA ILE A 138 4.43 -28.04 18.16
C ILE A 138 4.25 -29.54 18.07
N THR A 139 5.37 -30.27 18.05
CA THR A 139 5.36 -31.74 18.02
C THR A 139 6.12 -32.29 19.21
N LEU A 140 5.68 -33.44 19.68
CA LEU A 140 6.33 -34.22 20.74
C LEU A 140 6.93 -35.45 20.08
N THR A 141 8.21 -35.71 20.35
CA THR A 141 8.92 -36.88 19.85
C THR A 141 9.52 -37.65 21.01
N ARG A 142 9.34 -38.98 20.99
CA ARG A 142 9.88 -39.92 21.96
C ARG A 142 11.13 -40.60 21.42
#